data_AF-A0A958YCF3-F1
#
_entry.id   AF-A0A958YCF3-F1
#
_cell.length_a   1.000
_cell.length_b   1.000
_cell.length_c   1.000
_cell.angle_alpha   90.00
_cell.angle_beta   90.00
_cell.angle_gamma   90.00
#
_symmetry.space_group_name_H-M   'P 1'
#
loop_
_entity.id
_entity.type
_entity.pdbx_description
1 polymer ?
#
loop_
_entity_poly.entity_id
_entity_poly.type
_entity_poly.pdbx_seq_one_letter_code
_entity_poly.pdbx_strand_id
1 'polypeptide(L)'
;GMSYLHMRDYEKAVSYLSDFSSDEDILSTSAKGAIGDAFAQLNQMDDALDYYKQAANMSDNEFTAPTYLYKAGTVALELGKAKEALELFNKIKEKYASSTEATNIDVLIGKAEVMASK
;
A
#
# COMPACT_ATOMS: atom_id res chain seq x y z
N GLY A 1 10.36 4.08 -14.89
CA GLY A 1 9.82 4.07 -13.51
C GLY A 1 10.60 3.12 -12.61
N MET A 2 10.30 1.82 -12.67
CA MET A 2 10.88 0.80 -11.76
C MET A 2 12.41 0.79 -11.68
N SER A 3 13.13 0.95 -12.80
CA SER A 3 14.60 0.99 -12.76
C SER A 3 15.14 2.14 -11.90
N TYR A 4 14.51 3.32 -11.97
CA TYR A 4 14.88 4.47 -11.14
C TYR A 4 14.56 4.21 -9.66
N LEU A 5 13.45 3.53 -9.36
CA LEU A 5 13.12 3.11 -8.00
C LEU A 5 14.23 2.21 -7.42
N HIS A 6 14.72 1.23 -8.19
CA HIS A 6 15.82 0.36 -7.78
C HIS A 6 17.16 1.08 -7.67
N MET A 7 17.39 2.10 -8.51
CA MET A 7 18.57 2.97 -8.43
C MET A 7 18.47 4.02 -7.32
N ARG A 8 17.36 4.04 -6.55
CA ARG A 8 17.09 5.00 -5.48
C ARG A 8 16.96 6.45 -5.97
N ASP A 9 16.69 6.63 -7.26
CA ASP A 9 16.35 7.91 -7.87
C ASP A 9 14.81 8.06 -7.82
N TYR A 10 14.31 8.33 -6.61
CA TYR A 10 12.87 8.27 -6.31
C TYR A 10 12.08 9.37 -7.02
N GLU A 11 12.64 10.56 -7.21
CA GLU A 11 11.98 11.65 -7.94
C GLU A 11 11.76 11.27 -9.41
N LYS A 12 12.78 10.71 -10.09
CA LYS A 12 12.57 10.18 -11.45
C LYS A 12 11.67 8.96 -11.46
N ALA A 13 11.73 8.12 -10.43
CA ALA A 13 10.80 7.00 -10.31
C ALA A 13 9.35 7.50 -10.32
N VAL A 14 9.01 8.48 -9.48
CA VAL A 14 7.67 9.08 -9.44
C VAL A 14 7.29 9.70 -10.78
N SER A 15 8.17 10.50 -11.39
CA SER A 15 7.89 11.13 -12.69
C SER A 15 7.57 10.09 -13.77
N TYR A 16 8.45 9.12 -14.00
CA TYR A 16 8.24 8.12 -15.05
C TYR A 16 7.13 7.11 -14.75
N LEU A 17 6.80 6.86 -13.47
CA LEU A 17 5.68 5.99 -13.10
C LEU A 17 4.34 6.74 -13.18
N SER A 18 4.32 8.05 -12.96
CA SER A 18 3.10 8.87 -13.06
C SER A 18 2.66 9.06 -14.51
N ASP A 19 3.62 9.10 -15.44
CA ASP A 19 3.36 9.17 -16.89
C ASP A 19 2.97 7.80 -17.49
N PHE A 20 3.08 6.72 -16.72
CA PHE A 20 2.75 5.38 -17.20
C PHE A 20 1.23 5.15 -17.20
N SER A 21 0.72 4.66 -18.32
CA SER A 21 -0.65 4.18 -18.47
C SER A 21 -0.66 2.83 -19.18
N SER A 22 -1.55 1.95 -18.75
CA SER A 22 -1.81 0.66 -19.39
C SER A 22 -3.28 0.30 -19.19
N ASP A 23 -3.86 -0.38 -20.17
CA ASP A 23 -5.19 -0.97 -20.07
C ASP A 23 -5.20 -2.23 -19.19
N GLU A 24 -4.02 -2.77 -18.83
CA GLU A 24 -3.90 -3.90 -17.92
C GLU A 24 -3.96 -3.42 -16.46
N ASP A 25 -5.03 -3.79 -15.76
CA ASP A 25 -5.27 -3.42 -14.35
C ASP A 25 -4.10 -3.76 -13.42
N ILE A 26 -3.43 -4.90 -13.65
CA ILE A 26 -2.29 -5.32 -12.83
C ILE A 26 -1.11 -4.35 -13.00
N LEU A 27 -0.81 -3.94 -14.23
CA LEU A 27 0.33 -3.06 -14.52
C LEU A 27 0.06 -1.63 -14.03
N SER A 28 -1.13 -1.10 -14.27
CA SER A 28 -1.53 0.24 -13.82
C SER A 28 -1.58 0.32 -12.29
N THR A 29 -2.10 -0.71 -11.62
CA THR A 29 -2.10 -0.84 -10.16
C THR A 29 -0.68 -0.92 -9.60
N SER A 30 0.19 -1.72 -10.24
CA SER A 30 1.58 -1.88 -9.82
C SER A 30 2.37 -0.57 -9.93
N ALA A 31 2.12 0.22 -10.98
CA ALA A 31 2.74 1.53 -11.14
C ALA A 31 2.37 2.49 -10.01
N LYS A 32 1.08 2.55 -9.62
CA LYS A 32 0.63 3.36 -8.47
C LYS A 32 1.26 2.89 -7.16
N GLY A 33 1.31 1.58 -6.94
CA GLY A 33 2.00 1.00 -5.80
C GLY A 33 3.47 1.39 -5.71
N ALA A 34 4.18 1.33 -6.84
CA ALA A 34 5.58 1.72 -6.94
C ALA A 34 5.81 3.23 -6.73
N ILE A 35 4.84 4.08 -7.08
CA ILE A 35 4.87 5.51 -6.70
C ILE A 35 4.76 5.65 -5.18
N GLY A 36 3.85 4.90 -4.54
CA GLY A 36 3.77 4.84 -3.08
C GLY A 36 5.08 4.39 -2.44
N ASP A 37 5.74 3.38 -3.00
CA ASP A 37 7.07 2.94 -2.56
C ASP A 37 8.11 4.06 -2.67
N ALA A 38 8.13 4.80 -3.78
CA ALA A 38 9.05 5.93 -3.96
C ALA A 38 8.82 7.03 -2.91
N PHE A 39 7.56 7.40 -2.64
CA PHE A 39 7.22 8.38 -1.61
C PHE A 39 7.61 7.90 -0.20
N ALA A 40 7.40 6.62 0.10
CA ALA A 40 7.84 6.05 1.37
C ALA A 40 9.37 6.14 1.52
N GLN A 41 10.13 5.87 0.45
CA GLN A 41 11.59 6.02 0.49
C GLN A 41 12.06 7.47 0.61
N LEU A 42 11.24 8.43 0.19
CA LEU A 42 11.45 9.87 0.39
C LEU A 42 10.97 10.37 1.77
N ASN A 43 10.56 9.47 2.66
CA ASN A 43 9.99 9.80 3.97
C ASN A 43 8.70 10.64 3.89
N GLN A 44 7.99 10.59 2.76
CA GLN A 44 6.70 11.24 2.51
C GLN A 44 5.58 10.23 2.74
N MET A 45 5.35 9.91 4.02
CA MET A 45 4.46 8.81 4.41
C MET A 45 2.99 9.07 4.09
N ASP A 46 2.52 10.30 4.18
CA ASP A 46 1.14 10.64 3.81
C ASP A 46 0.87 10.43 2.31
N ASP A 47 1.80 10.85 1.44
CA ASP A 47 1.71 10.62 0.00
C ASP A 47 1.79 9.11 -0.30
N ALA A 48 2.70 8.40 0.35
CA ALA A 48 2.82 6.95 0.20
C ALA A 48 1.51 6.23 0.55
N LEU A 49 0.89 6.59 1.68
CA LEU A 49 -0.40 6.04 2.10
C LEU A 49 -1.48 6.26 1.05
N ASP A 50 -1.58 7.47 0.50
CA ASP A 50 -2.60 7.79 -0.51
C ASP A 50 -2.42 6.95 -1.77
N TYR A 51 -1.19 6.84 -2.30
CA TYR A 51 -0.91 6.03 -3.48
C TYR A 51 -1.14 4.53 -3.25
N TYR A 52 -0.82 4.00 -2.07
CA TYR A 52 -1.15 2.61 -1.76
C TYR A 52 -2.66 2.38 -1.68
N LYS A 53 -3.43 3.32 -1.11
CA LYS A 53 -4.89 3.22 -1.09
C LYS A 53 -5.49 3.31 -2.49
N GLN A 54 -4.97 4.18 -3.35
CA GLN A 54 -5.35 4.23 -4.76
C GLN A 54 -5.09 2.87 -5.42
N ALA A 55 -3.88 2.33 -5.30
CA ALA A 55 -3.52 1.02 -5.86
C ALA A 55 -4.44 -0.10 -5.34
N ALA A 56 -4.69 -0.14 -4.04
CA ALA A 56 -5.58 -1.13 -3.41
C ALA A 56 -7.04 -1.05 -3.85
N ASN A 57 -7.49 0.08 -4.41
CA ASN A 57 -8.85 0.28 -4.90
C ASN A 57 -8.96 0.18 -6.43
N MET A 58 -7.83 0.16 -7.15
CA MET A 58 -7.81 0.01 -8.61
C MET A 58 -7.98 -1.42 -9.07
N SER A 59 -7.75 -2.38 -8.18
CA SER A 59 -7.81 -3.80 -8.51
C SER A 59 -8.54 -4.56 -7.42
N ASP A 60 -9.48 -5.40 -7.84
CA ASP A 60 -10.12 -6.40 -6.98
C ASP A 60 -9.42 -7.77 -7.05
N ASN A 61 -8.26 -7.87 -7.73
CA ASN A 61 -7.56 -9.14 -7.84
C ASN A 61 -6.90 -9.56 -6.52
N GLU A 62 -6.86 -10.88 -6.27
CA GLU A 62 -6.41 -11.47 -5.02
C GLU A 62 -4.90 -11.33 -4.74
N PHE A 63 -4.13 -10.76 -5.67
CA PHE A 63 -2.69 -10.58 -5.52
C PHE A 63 -2.33 -9.13 -5.19
N THR A 64 -2.69 -8.17 -6.04
CA THR A 64 -2.28 -6.76 -5.87
C THR A 64 -3.06 -6.05 -4.77
N ALA A 65 -4.36 -6.33 -4.64
CA ALA A 65 -5.20 -5.67 -3.65
C ALA A 65 -4.72 -5.92 -2.20
N PRO A 66 -4.53 -7.17 -1.73
CA PRO A 66 -4.04 -7.41 -0.37
C PRO A 66 -2.63 -6.86 -0.13
N THR A 67 -1.73 -6.93 -1.12
CA THR A 67 -0.38 -6.33 -1.00
C THR A 67 -0.43 -4.83 -0.73
N TYR A 68 -1.25 -4.07 -1.47
CA TYR A 68 -1.32 -2.62 -1.28
C TYR A 68 -2.15 -2.20 -0.07
N LEU A 69 -3.17 -2.98 0.32
CA LEU A 69 -3.84 -2.79 1.60
C LEU A 69 -2.87 -2.98 2.78
N TYR A 70 -1.98 -3.98 2.70
CA TYR A 70 -1.03 -4.27 3.75
C TYR A 70 -0.01 -3.13 3.91
N LYS A 71 0.53 -2.65 2.79
CA LYS A 71 1.44 -1.48 2.75
C LYS A 71 0.75 -0.23 3.29
N ALA A 72 -0.47 0.07 2.82
CA ALA A 72 -1.26 1.18 3.32
C ALA A 72 -1.50 1.10 4.83
N GLY A 73 -1.92 -0.07 5.35
CA GLY A 73 -2.18 -0.25 6.77
C GLY A 73 -0.92 -0.09 7.62
N THR A 74 0.22 -0.57 7.13
CA THR A 74 1.52 -0.42 7.81
C THR A 74 1.93 1.05 7.91
N VAL A 75 1.85 1.79 6.79
CA VAL A 75 2.15 3.23 6.79
C VAL A 75 1.15 4.01 7.64
N ALA A 76 -0.13 3.65 7.62
CA ALA A 76 -1.14 4.26 8.49
C ALA A 76 -0.80 4.07 9.99
N LEU A 77 -0.28 2.90 10.40
CA LEU A 77 0.22 2.72 11.77
C LEU A 77 1.41 3.61 12.08
N GLU A 78 2.37 3.74 11.17
CA GLU A 78 3.55 4.60 11.34
C GLU A 78 3.17 6.08 11.48
N LEU A 79 2.14 6.51 10.75
CA LEU A 79 1.55 7.85 10.84
C LEU A 79 0.66 8.06 12.08
N GLY A 80 0.49 7.04 12.93
CA GLY A 80 -0.43 7.09 14.07
C GLY A 80 -1.91 7.06 13.70
N LYS A 81 -2.26 6.82 12.43
CA LYS A 81 -3.63 6.67 11.92
C LYS A 81 -4.16 5.26 12.20
N ALA A 82 -4.14 4.85 13.46
CA ALA A 82 -4.40 3.48 13.87
C ALA A 82 -5.81 2.96 13.51
N LYS A 83 -6.83 3.83 13.53
CA LYS A 83 -8.19 3.47 13.10
C LYS A 83 -8.24 3.12 11.61
N GLU A 84 -7.58 3.91 10.78
CA GLU A 84 -7.50 3.65 9.34
C GLU A 84 -6.71 2.37 9.05
N ALA A 85 -5.59 2.16 9.76
CA ALA A 85 -4.85 0.90 9.66
C ALA A 85 -5.71 -0.32 10.00
N LEU A 86 -6.51 -0.23 11.07
CA LEU A 86 -7.41 -1.29 11.50
C LEU A 86 -8.44 -1.63 10.42
N GLU A 87 -9.04 -0.62 9.78
CA GLU A 87 -9.98 -0.83 8.68
C GLU A 87 -9.31 -1.52 7.48
N LEU A 88 -8.11 -1.08 7.11
CA LEU A 88 -7.34 -1.66 6.01
C LEU A 88 -6.97 -3.12 6.26
N PHE A 89 -6.52 -3.45 7.47
CA PHE A 89 -6.16 -4.83 7.82
C PHE A 89 -7.37 -5.75 7.94
N ASN A 90 -8.49 -5.26 8.48
CA ASN A 90 -9.74 -6.04 8.48
C ASN A 90 -10.22 -6.34 7.05
N LYS A 91 -10.07 -5.39 6.11
CA LYS A 91 -10.39 -5.66 4.69
C LYS A 91 -9.55 -6.81 4.13
N ILE A 92 -8.27 -6.92 4.49
CA ILE A 92 -7.42 -8.07 4.12
C ILE A 92 -7.98 -9.37 4.70
N LYS A 93 -8.27 -9.38 6.00
CA LYS A 93 -8.78 -10.56 6.70
C LYS A 93 -10.11 -11.05 6.12
N GLU A 94 -11.02 -10.14 5.79
CA GLU A 94 -12.37 -10.47 5.32
C GLU A 94 -12.42 -10.85 3.84
N LYS A 95 -11.72 -10.11 2.98
CA LYS A 95 -11.83 -10.27 1.53
C LYS A 95 -10.72 -11.09 0.90
N TYR A 96 -9.55 -11.17 1.55
CA TYR A 96 -8.35 -11.74 0.97
C TYR A 96 -7.71 -12.77 1.92
N ALA A 97 -8.55 -13.56 2.61
CA ALA A 97 -8.11 -14.53 3.62
C ALA A 97 -7.10 -15.58 3.12
N SER A 98 -7.09 -15.87 1.81
CA SER A 98 -6.15 -16.79 1.16
C SER A 98 -4.83 -16.14 0.72
N SER A 99 -4.71 -14.80 0.83
CA SER A 99 -3.51 -14.07 0.43
C SER A 99 -2.34 -14.32 1.38
N THR A 100 -1.12 -14.05 0.92
CA THR A 100 0.06 -14.16 1.78
C THR A 100 -0.01 -13.15 2.93
N GLU A 101 -0.53 -11.95 2.65
CA GLU A 101 -0.69 -10.85 3.60
C GLU A 101 -1.66 -11.17 4.73
N ALA A 102 -2.65 -12.05 4.50
CA ALA A 102 -3.58 -12.49 5.53
C ALA A 102 -2.93 -13.38 6.60
N THR A 103 -1.80 -14.04 6.31
CA THR A 103 -1.18 -15.05 7.21
C THR A 103 -0.91 -14.53 8.62
N ASN A 104 -0.46 -13.27 8.75
CA ASN A 104 -0.12 -12.66 10.03
C ASN A 104 -0.97 -11.40 10.32
N ILE A 105 -2.10 -11.25 9.64
CA ILE A 105 -2.88 -10.00 9.69
C ILE A 105 -3.48 -9.73 11.07
N ASP A 106 -3.83 -10.78 11.80
CA ASP A 106 -4.40 -10.67 13.15
C ASP A 106 -3.46 -9.98 14.15
N VAL A 107 -2.15 -10.17 13.99
CA VAL A 107 -1.14 -9.49 14.83
C VAL A 107 -1.17 -7.98 14.58
N LEU A 108 -1.30 -7.58 13.32
CA LEU A 108 -1.37 -6.17 12.93
C LEU A 108 -2.69 -5.54 13.33
N ILE A 109 -3.81 -6.27 13.23
CA ILE A 109 -5.13 -5.87 13.74
C ILE A 109 -5.03 -5.60 15.23
N GLY A 110 -4.52 -6.54 16.03
CA GLY A 110 -4.38 -6.35 17.47
C GLY A 110 -3.48 -5.17 17.84
N LYS A 111 -2.38 -4.96 17.10
CA LYS A 111 -1.53 -3.76 17.27
C LYS A 111 -2.31 -2.48 16.98
N ALA A 112 -3.08 -2.44 15.88
CA ALA A 112 -3.88 -1.29 15.49
C ALA A 112 -4.98 -0.98 16.53
N GLU A 113 -5.67 -1.99 17.06
CA GLU A 113 -6.69 -1.84 18.11
C GLU A 113 -6.12 -1.21 19.38
N VAL A 114 -4.97 -1.71 19.86
CA VAL A 114 -4.29 -1.17 21.04
C VAL A 114 -3.88 0.29 20.82
N MET A 115 -3.39 0.62 19.63
CA MET A 115 -2.99 2.00 19.30
C MET A 115 -4.20 2.92 19.11
N ALA A 116 -5.31 2.43 18.55
CA ALA A 116 -6.52 3.22 18.33
C ALA A 116 -7.31 3.51 19.62
N SER A 117 -7.06 2.73 20.68
CA SER A 117 -7.69 2.86 21.98
C SER A 117 -6.95 3.80 22.94
N LYS A 118 -5.79 4.33 22.52
CA LYS A 118 -5.01 5.35 23.26
C LYS A 118 -5.43 6.75 22.85
#